data_AF-A0A3D4B0Y7-F1
#
_entry.id   AF-A0A3D4B0Y7-F1
#
_cell.length_a   1.000
_cell.length_b   1.000
_cell.length_c   1.000
_cell.angle_alpha   90.00
_cell.angle_beta   90.00
_cell.angle_gamma   90.00
#
_symmetry.space_group_name_H-M   'P 1'
#
loop_
_entity.id
_entity.type
_entity.pdbx_description
1 polymer ?
#
loop_
_entity_poly.entity_id
_entity_poly.type
_entity_poly.pdbx_seq_one_letter_code
_entity_poly.pdbx_strand_id
1 'polypeptide(L)'
;MGERITILGLGVFSGGVGAARFFAARGAEVTVTDQKTEDTLRSSIDALSKWPTIRYVLGEHRDEDITSADLVVVSPAIADNNPYIHLAQEHCIPLTTEMNLVFERCPAPIIGITGSNGKTTTKE
;
A
#
# COMPACT_ATOMS: atom_id res chain seq x y z
N MET A 1 -14.63 12.84 5.28
CA MET A 1 -13.27 12.69 4.71
C MET A 1 -13.07 11.22 4.44
N GLY A 2 -12.54 10.87 3.28
CA GLY A 2 -12.15 9.49 2.97
C GLY A 2 -10.89 9.14 3.76
N GLU A 3 -10.68 7.85 4.01
CA GLU A 3 -9.43 7.35 4.59
C GLU A 3 -8.28 7.56 3.61
N ARG A 4 -7.13 8.03 4.08
CA ARG A 4 -5.93 8.25 3.27
C ARG A 4 -5.10 6.99 3.24
N ILE A 5 -4.95 6.41 2.06
CA ILE A 5 -4.31 5.12 1.87
C ILE A 5 -3.07 5.30 1.00
N THR A 6 -1.92 4.84 1.50
CA THR A 6 -0.70 4.81 0.70
C THR A 6 -0.36 3.39 0.31
N ILE A 7 -0.23 3.14 -1.00
CA ILE A 7 0.24 1.88 -1.56
C ILE A 7 1.74 2.02 -1.82
N LEU A 8 2.55 1.30 -1.04
CA LEU A 8 4.00 1.28 -1.15
C LEU A 8 4.43 0.16 -2.11
N GLY A 9 4.74 0.56 -3.35
CA GLY A 9 5.06 -0.32 -4.47
C GLY A 9 3.81 -0.65 -5.30
N LEU A 10 3.74 -0.12 -6.52
CA LEU A 10 2.70 -0.47 -7.49
C LEU A 10 3.07 -1.76 -8.23
N GLY A 11 4.33 -1.81 -8.69
CA GLY A 11 4.90 -2.81 -9.60
C GLY A 11 4.18 -2.90 -10.96
N VAL A 12 4.68 -3.76 -11.86
CA VAL A 12 4.29 -3.77 -13.29
C VAL A 12 3.07 -4.68 -13.58
N PHE A 13 2.82 -5.66 -12.70
CA PHE A 13 1.72 -6.64 -12.78
C PHE A 13 1.33 -7.20 -11.39
N SER A 14 1.57 -6.45 -10.31
CA SER A 14 1.46 -6.92 -8.92
C SER A 14 0.10 -6.60 -8.28
N GLY A 15 -0.13 -7.11 -7.07
CA GLY A 15 -1.35 -6.84 -6.30
C GLY A 15 -1.49 -5.38 -5.86
N GLY A 16 -0.48 -4.52 -6.02
CA GLY A 16 -0.55 -3.08 -5.75
C GLY A 16 -1.65 -2.40 -6.58
N VAL A 17 -1.83 -2.80 -7.84
CA VAL A 17 -2.97 -2.38 -8.69
C VAL A 17 -4.30 -2.83 -8.07
N GLY A 18 -4.35 -4.05 -7.53
CA GLY A 18 -5.53 -4.59 -6.86
C GLY A 18 -5.92 -3.80 -5.61
N ALA A 19 -4.94 -3.48 -4.76
CA ALA A 19 -5.13 -2.69 -3.55
C ALA A 19 -5.54 -1.25 -3.86
N ALA A 20 -4.84 -0.58 -4.78
CA ALA A 20 -5.17 0.78 -5.21
C ALA A 20 -6.62 0.86 -5.73
N ARG A 21 -7.00 -0.08 -6.61
CA ARG A 21 -8.38 -0.19 -7.12
C ARG A 21 -9.39 -0.44 -6.01
N PHE A 22 -9.06 -1.30 -5.03
CA PHE A 22 -9.98 -1.66 -3.95
C PHE A 22 -10.35 -0.45 -3.10
N PHE A 23 -9.35 0.33 -2.68
CA PHE A 23 -9.57 1.51 -1.84
C PHE A 23 -10.18 2.67 -2.64
N ALA A 24 -9.72 2.91 -3.87
CA ALA A 24 -10.30 3.94 -4.74
C ALA A 24 -11.79 3.67 -5.00
N ALA A 25 -12.19 2.41 -5.22
CA ALA A 25 -13.59 2.02 -5.38
C ALA A 25 -14.48 2.26 -4.16
N ARG A 26 -13.89 2.48 -2.99
CA ARG A 26 -14.59 2.76 -1.73
C ARG A 26 -14.54 4.24 -1.35
N GLY A 27 -14.00 5.09 -2.23
CA GLY A 27 -13.91 6.54 -2.01
C GLY A 27 -12.77 6.97 -1.09
N ALA A 28 -11.76 6.11 -0.90
CA ALA A 28 -10.55 6.48 -0.18
C ALA A 28 -9.68 7.43 -1.01
N GLU A 29 -8.87 8.24 -0.32
CA GLU A 29 -7.85 9.10 -0.93
C GLU A 29 -6.57 8.29 -1.10
N VAL A 30 -6.37 7.74 -2.30
CA VAL A 30 -5.28 6.79 -2.57
C VAL A 30 -4.06 7.50 -3.15
N THR A 31 -2.92 7.35 -2.48
CA THR A 31 -1.60 7.64 -3.03
C THR A 31 -0.90 6.33 -3.37
N VAL A 32 -0.34 6.24 -4.57
CA VAL A 32 0.52 5.15 -5.01
C VAL A 32 1.94 5.68 -5.12
N THR A 33 2.89 5.05 -4.44
CA THR A 33 4.30 5.41 -4.52
C THR A 33 5.19 4.24 -4.93
N ASP A 34 6.14 4.46 -5.84
CA ASP A 34 7.03 3.42 -6.37
C ASP A 34 8.36 4.05 -6.84
N GLN A 35 9.49 3.37 -6.59
CA GLN A 35 10.80 3.79 -7.10
C GLN A 35 10.92 3.66 -8.62
N LYS A 36 10.04 2.88 -9.27
CA LYS A 36 10.00 2.78 -10.73
C LYS A 36 9.32 4.01 -11.33
N THR A 37 9.78 4.39 -12.51
CA THR A 37 9.23 5.52 -13.26
C THR A 37 7.89 5.19 -13.89
N GLU A 38 7.17 6.24 -14.31
CA GLU A 38 5.90 6.13 -15.03
C GLU A 38 6.00 5.22 -16.27
N ASP A 39 7.06 5.35 -17.07
CA ASP A 39 7.22 4.51 -18.27
C ASP A 39 7.33 3.02 -17.95
N THR A 40 7.99 2.67 -16.85
CA THR A 40 8.11 1.27 -16.40
C THR A 40 6.78 0.74 -15.87
N LEU A 41 5.94 1.61 -15.32
CA LEU A 41 4.67 1.27 -14.66
C LEU A 41 3.45 1.53 -15.54
N ARG A 42 3.64 1.94 -16.80
CA ARG A 42 2.56 2.38 -17.70
C ARG A 42 1.40 1.40 -17.77
N SER A 43 1.68 0.10 -17.88
CA SER A 43 0.64 -0.95 -17.89
C SER A 43 -0.22 -0.97 -16.61
N SER A 44 0.40 -0.77 -15.45
CA SER A 44 -0.29 -0.73 -14.15
C SER A 44 -1.10 0.56 -13.97
N ILE A 45 -0.58 1.68 -14.46
CA ILE A 45 -1.27 2.97 -14.43
C ILE A 45 -2.49 2.93 -15.37
N ASP A 46 -2.32 2.40 -16.58
CA ASP A 46 -3.41 2.23 -17.55
C ASP A 46 -4.54 1.34 -16.99
N ALA A 47 -4.19 0.30 -16.23
CA ALA A 47 -5.17 -0.55 -15.54
C ALA A 47 -5.98 0.18 -14.46
N LEU A 48 -5.46 1.30 -13.94
CA LEU A 48 -6.07 2.15 -12.93
C LEU A 48 -6.71 3.42 -13.51
N SER A 49 -6.65 3.64 -14.82
CA SER A 49 -7.19 4.82 -15.51
C SER A 49 -8.65 5.19 -15.18
N LYS A 50 -9.46 4.23 -14.70
CA LYS A 50 -10.85 4.46 -14.25
C LYS A 50 -10.95 5.20 -12.91
N TRP A 51 -9.83 5.37 -12.21
CA TRP A 51 -9.74 5.99 -10.88
C TRP A 51 -8.86 7.24 -10.94
N PRO A 52 -9.35 8.34 -11.54
CA PRO A 52 -8.55 9.56 -11.75
C PRO A 52 -8.16 10.26 -10.45
N THR A 53 -8.76 9.87 -9.32
CA THR A 53 -8.46 10.41 -7.98
C THR A 53 -7.21 9.77 -7.35
N ILE A 54 -6.64 8.73 -7.96
CA ILE A 54 -5.39 8.14 -7.48
C ILE A 54 -4.24 9.11 -7.79
N ARG A 55 -3.51 9.50 -6.74
CA ARG A 55 -2.28 10.26 -6.88
C ARG A 55 -1.09 9.30 -7.05
N TYR A 56 -0.21 9.59 -7.99
CA TYR A 56 1.00 8.80 -8.25
C TYR A 56 2.25 9.59 -7.89
N VAL A 57 3.17 8.95 -7.16
CA VAL A 57 4.51 9.45 -6.82
C VAL A 57 5.52 8.41 -7.28
N LEU A 58 6.05 8.60 -8.48
CA LEU A 58 6.82 7.59 -9.21
C LEU A 58 8.27 8.03 -9.41
N GLY A 59 9.19 7.07 -9.43
CA GLY A 59 10.63 7.34 -9.44
C GLY A 59 11.22 7.62 -8.06
N GLU A 60 10.36 7.71 -7.04
CA GLU A 60 10.74 8.04 -5.67
C GLU A 60 9.68 7.58 -4.68
N HIS A 61 10.05 7.65 -3.41
CA HIS A 61 9.15 7.60 -2.26
C HIS A 61 9.36 8.89 -1.46
N ARG A 62 8.32 9.37 -0.79
CA ARG A 62 8.40 10.56 0.06
C ARG A 62 7.87 10.28 1.45
N ASP A 63 8.59 10.76 2.46
CA ASP A 63 8.22 10.59 3.87
C ASP A 63 6.82 11.11 4.17
N GLU A 64 6.43 12.23 3.55
CA GLU A 64 5.10 12.84 3.70
C GLU A 64 3.97 11.90 3.26
N ASP A 65 4.18 11.07 2.23
CA ASP A 65 3.17 10.15 1.72
C ASP A 65 2.94 8.97 2.67
N ILE A 66 3.92 8.67 3.52
CA ILE A 66 3.81 7.63 4.55
C ILE A 66 3.24 8.21 5.83
N THR A 67 3.81 9.31 6.31
CA THR A 67 3.47 9.90 7.61
C THR A 67 2.09 10.56 7.65
N SER A 68 1.53 10.92 6.48
CA SER A 68 0.18 11.48 6.37
C SER A 68 -0.90 10.42 6.08
N ALA A 69 -0.52 9.16 5.87
CA ALA A 69 -1.48 8.09 5.59
C ALA A 69 -2.18 7.62 6.87
N ASP A 70 -3.42 7.18 6.73
CA ASP A 70 -4.14 6.49 7.80
C ASP A 70 -3.87 4.97 7.77
N LEU A 71 -3.42 4.45 6.61
CA LEU A 71 -2.98 3.06 6.40
C LEU A 71 -1.96 2.99 5.26
N VAL A 72 -0.91 2.18 5.44
CA VAL A 72 0.06 1.84 4.39
C VAL A 72 -0.10 0.37 3.97
N VAL A 73 -0.34 0.15 2.68
CA VAL A 73 -0.38 -1.19 2.08
C VAL A 73 0.97 -1.46 1.43
N VAL A 74 1.70 -2.43 1.95
CA VAL A 74 3.03 -2.78 1.48
C VAL A 74 2.96 -3.90 0.46
N SER A 75 3.54 -3.66 -0.72
CA SER A 75 3.67 -4.71 -1.72
C SER A 75 4.66 -5.80 -1.26
N PRO A 76 4.39 -7.10 -1.49
CA PRO A 76 5.28 -8.19 -1.09
C PRO A 76 6.69 -8.14 -1.70
N ALA A 77 6.89 -7.34 -2.75
CA ALA A 77 8.18 -7.12 -3.39
C ALA A 77 9.06 -6.09 -2.66
N ILE A 78 8.49 -5.33 -1.71
CA ILE A 78 9.25 -4.42 -0.85
C ILE A 78 9.93 -5.24 0.25
N ALA A 79 11.24 -5.02 0.43
CA ALA A 79 11.99 -5.69 1.48
C ALA A 79 11.52 -5.25 2.88
N ASP A 80 11.49 -6.17 3.85
CA ASP A 80 11.03 -5.89 5.22
C ASP A 80 11.86 -4.80 5.93
N ASN A 81 13.12 -4.61 5.52
CA ASN A 81 14.02 -3.58 6.04
C ASN A 81 13.92 -2.25 5.28
N ASN A 82 12.90 -2.06 4.44
CA ASN A 82 12.70 -0.82 3.71
C ASN A 82 12.48 0.36 4.69
N PRO A 83 13.17 1.49 4.49
CA PRO A 83 13.09 2.63 5.41
C PRO A 83 11.68 3.18 5.58
N TYR A 84 10.81 3.08 4.57
CA TYR A 84 9.43 3.57 4.63
C TYR A 84 8.51 2.66 5.46
N ILE A 85 8.86 1.37 5.61
CA ILE A 85 8.19 0.48 6.58
C ILE A 85 8.55 0.91 8.00
N HIS A 86 9.83 1.18 8.25
CA HIS A 86 10.27 1.66 9.55
C HIS A 86 9.65 3.02 9.90
N LEU A 87 9.64 3.95 8.95
CA LEU A 87 9.02 5.26 9.12
C LEU A 87 7.53 5.16 9.49
N ALA A 88 6.77 4.27 8.83
CA ALA A 88 5.38 4.03 9.19
C ALA A 88 5.25 3.53 10.65
N GLN A 89 6.13 2.60 11.07
CA GLN A 89 6.14 2.10 12.45
C GLN A 89 6.48 3.19 13.47
N GLU A 90 7.49 4.02 13.21
CA GLU A 90 7.90 5.13 14.07
C GLU A 90 6.77 6.15 14.27
N HIS A 91 5.97 6.38 13.23
CA HIS A 91 4.82 7.28 13.26
C HIS A 91 3.51 6.58 13.67
N CYS A 92 3.57 5.33 14.12
CA CYS A 92 2.39 4.52 14.50
C CYS A 92 1.34 4.39 13.39
N ILE A 93 1.75 4.45 12.12
CA ILE A 93 0.88 4.25 10.96
C ILE A 93 0.68 2.75 10.75
N PRO A 94 -0.57 2.26 10.70
CA PRO A 94 -0.85 0.86 10.44
C PRO A 94 -0.25 0.39 9.10
N LEU A 95 0.30 -0.83 9.10
CA LEU A 95 0.82 -1.50 7.93
C LEU A 95 -0.01 -2.75 7.64
N THR A 96 -0.34 -2.97 6.37
CA THR A 96 -0.94 -4.22 5.88
C THR A 96 -0.29 -4.65 4.58
N THR A 97 -0.70 -5.82 4.06
CA THR A 97 -0.25 -6.33 2.77
C THR A 97 -1.46 -6.58 1.87
N GLU A 98 -1.20 -6.62 0.56
CA GLU A 98 -2.22 -6.95 -0.45
C GLU A 98 -2.91 -8.30 -0.17
N MET A 99 -2.16 -9.28 0.37
CA MET A 99 -2.68 -10.61 0.67
C MET A 99 -3.68 -10.59 1.84
N ASN A 100 -3.44 -9.75 2.85
CA ASN A 100 -4.39 -9.57 3.96
C ASN A 100 -5.72 -8.99 3.47
N LEU A 101 -5.70 -8.05 2.52
CA LEU A 101 -6.93 -7.49 1.91
C LEU A 101 -7.75 -8.56 1.17
N VAL A 102 -7.10 -9.59 0.62
CA VAL A 102 -7.78 -10.74 -0.01
C VAL A 102 -8.37 -11.67 1.05
N PHE A 103 -7.67 -11.89 2.17
CA PHE A 103 -8.20 -12.68 3.28
C PHE A 103 -9.38 -12.01 3.98
N GLU A 104 -9.41 -10.68 4.07
CA GLU A 104 -10.55 -9.89 4.57
C GLU A 104 -11.83 -10.04 3.71
N ARG A 105 -11.72 -10.53 2.47
CA ARG A 105 -12.87 -10.91 1.63
C ARG A 105 -13.45 -12.28 1.96
N CYS A 106 -12.78 -13.11 2.78
CA CYS A 106 -13.40 -14.26 3.44
C CYS A 106 -14.02 -13.76 4.77
N PRO A 107 -15.22 -14.23 5.16
CA PRO A 107 -15.99 -13.61 6.24
C PRO A 107 -15.35 -13.84 7.61
N ALA A 108 -14.43 -12.96 8.01
CA ALA A 108 -13.91 -12.87 9.38
C ALA A 108 -13.56 -11.41 9.70
N PRO A 109 -13.96 -10.87 10.87
CA PRO A 109 -13.65 -9.51 11.26
C PRO A 109 -12.17 -9.42 11.62
N ILE A 110 -11.39 -8.63 10.87
CA ILE A 110 -10.01 -8.31 11.24
C ILE A 110 -10.01 -6.90 11.84
N ILE A 111 -10.09 -6.85 13.17
CA ILE A 111 -9.66 -5.70 13.94
C ILE A 111 -8.15 -5.56 13.69
N GLY A 112 -7.72 -4.38 13.25
CA GLY A 112 -6.32 -4.02 13.10
C GLY A 112 -5.59 -4.21 14.43
N ILE A 113 -5.01 -5.41 14.61
CA ILE A 113 -4.06 -5.72 15.67
C ILE A 113 -2.76 -6.08 14.97
N THR A 114 -1.91 -5.08 14.81
CA THR A 114 -0.47 -5.29 14.88
C THR A 114 -0.02 -4.60 16.16
N GLY A 115 -0.17 -5.30 17.30
CA GLY A 115 0.54 -4.95 18.51
C GLY A 115 2.04 -5.05 18.24
N SER A 116 2.81 -4.11 18.78
CA SER A 116 4.24 -3.91 18.56
C SER A 116 5.16 -5.01 19.11
N ASN A 117 4.73 -6.26 19.22
CA ASN A 117 5.59 -7.38 19.59
C ASN A 117 5.13 -8.69 18.94
N GLY A 118 5.96 -9.24 18.05
CA GLY A 118 5.90 -10.64 17.62
C GLY A 118 4.90 -10.96 16.51
N LYS A 119 5.29 -10.72 15.25
CA LYS A 119 4.91 -11.62 14.15
C LYS A 119 6.19 -12.09 13.48
N THR A 120 6.67 -13.22 13.98
CA THR A 120 7.67 -14.07 13.36
C THR A 120 7.21 -14.40 11.95
N THR A 121 7.76 -13.75 10.94
CA THR A 121 7.66 -14.23 9.56
C THR A 121 8.65 -15.39 9.42
N THR A 122 8.23 -16.58 9.84
CA THR A 122 8.93 -17.81 9.48
C THR A 122 8.79 -17.98 7.97
N LYS A 123 9.88 -17.81 7.24
CA LYS A 123 10.05 -18.44 5.94
C LYS A 123 10.93 -19.66 6.18
N GLU A 124 10.46 -20.81 5.71
CA GLU A 124 11.25 -22.05 5.65
C GLU A 124 12.53 -21.84 4.83
#